data_AF-A6LGZ8-F1
#
_entry.id   AF-A6LGZ8-F1
#
_cell.length_a   1.000
_cell.length_b   1.000
_cell.length_c   1.000
_cell.angle_alpha   90.00
_cell.angle_beta   90.00
_cell.angle_gamma   90.00
#
_symmetry.space_group_name_H-M   'P 1'
#
loop_
_entity.id
_entity.type
_entity.pdbx_description
1 polymer ?
#
loop_
_entity_poly.entity_id
_entity_poly.type
_entity_poly.pdbx_seq_one_letter_code
_entity_poly.pdbx_strand_id
1 'polypeptide(L)'
;MMVSIEQVVLSNMIGRMAFSMALSKLLDNAMERINRCISLMRHNSLFFGSHAGASRAVIYYSLACSCSQRGINFFEYISDIMNRAAILPPTASVESHRKLLPDK
;
A
#
# COMPACT_ATOMS: atom_id res chain seq x y z
N MET A 1 9.98 12.96 -14.15
CA MET A 1 9.68 11.55 -13.79
C MET A 1 9.13 11.36 -12.36
N MET A 2 8.98 12.43 -11.55
CA MET A 2 8.32 12.37 -10.22
C MET A 2 6.78 12.46 -10.29
N VAL A 3 6.24 13.07 -11.36
CA VAL A 3 4.81 13.40 -11.49
C VAL A 3 3.93 12.16 -11.73
N SER A 4 4.40 11.15 -12.47
CA SER A 4 3.57 10.01 -12.86
C SER A 4 3.30 9.01 -11.72
N ILE A 5 4.23 8.88 -10.76
CA ILE A 5 4.04 8.04 -9.57
C ILE A 5 3.12 8.73 -8.57
N GLU A 6 3.29 10.04 -8.38
CA GLU A 6 2.41 10.86 -7.53
C GLU A 6 0.95 10.80 -8.04
N GLN A 7 0.71 10.92 -9.35
CA GLN A 7 -0.65 10.92 -9.92
C GLN A 7 -1.41 9.59 -9.74
N VAL A 8 -0.75 8.43 -9.82
CA VAL A 8 -1.44 7.12 -9.66
C VAL A 8 -1.80 6.85 -8.19
N VAL A 9 -0.91 7.22 -7.26
CA VAL A 9 -1.15 7.04 -5.82
C VAL A 9 -2.13 8.10 -5.31
N LEU A 10 -1.95 9.37 -5.68
CA LEU A 10 -2.89 10.43 -5.30
C LEU A 10 -4.27 10.20 -5.90
N SER A 11 -4.41 9.85 -7.19
CA SER A 11 -5.72 9.70 -7.83
C SER A 11 -6.57 8.59 -7.18
N ASN A 12 -5.98 7.42 -6.91
CA ASN A 12 -6.70 6.29 -6.29
C ASN A 12 -6.91 6.47 -4.77
N MET A 13 -5.99 7.14 -4.07
CA MET A 13 -6.06 7.31 -2.62
C MET A 13 -6.91 8.52 -2.22
N ILE A 14 -6.85 9.64 -2.96
CA ILE A 14 -7.66 10.85 -2.74
C ILE A 14 -9.09 10.65 -3.23
N GLY A 15 -9.31 9.96 -4.35
CA GLY A 15 -10.65 9.70 -4.90
C GLY A 15 -11.56 8.91 -3.96
N ARG A 16 -10.99 8.04 -3.11
CA ARG A 16 -11.71 7.32 -2.05
C ARG A 16 -11.85 8.11 -0.75
N MET A 17 -11.09 9.18 -0.57
CA MET A 17 -10.99 9.99 0.66
C MET A 17 -11.89 11.24 0.60
N ALA A 18 -12.16 11.77 -0.60
CA ALA A 18 -12.97 12.97 -0.82
C ALA A 18 -14.47 12.79 -0.52
N PHE A 19 -14.98 11.56 -0.40
CA PHE A 19 -16.42 11.30 -0.15
C PHE A 19 -16.83 11.40 1.33
N SER A 20 -15.93 11.79 2.23
CA SER A 20 -16.19 11.85 3.68
C SER A 20 -15.64 13.13 4.32
N MET A 21 -15.79 14.28 3.67
CA MET A 21 -15.37 15.58 4.23
C MET A 21 -16.47 16.20 5.12
N ALA A 22 -16.98 15.43 6.08
CA ALA A 22 -17.83 15.93 7.15
C ALA A 22 -17.88 14.96 8.34
N LEU A 23 -16.80 14.84 9.14
CA LEU A 23 -16.86 14.26 10.51
C LEU A 23 -15.56 14.52 11.32
N SER A 24 -15.50 15.67 12.01
CA SER A 24 -14.83 15.92 13.31
C SER A 24 -13.48 15.26 13.64
N LYS A 25 -12.43 16.06 13.92
CA LYS A 25 -11.21 15.87 14.76
C LYS A 25 -10.54 14.47 14.90
N LEU A 26 -11.31 13.41 15.11
CA LEU A 26 -10.85 12.03 14.96
C LEU A 26 -10.41 11.71 13.53
N LEU A 27 -11.08 12.28 12.51
CA LEU A 27 -10.63 12.19 11.13
C LEU A 27 -9.35 13.00 10.89
N ASP A 28 -9.12 14.12 11.59
CA ASP A 28 -7.90 14.92 11.41
C ASP A 28 -6.64 14.13 11.79
N ASN A 29 -6.68 13.40 12.91
CA ASN A 29 -5.58 12.52 13.32
C ASN A 29 -5.36 11.37 12.32
N ALA A 30 -6.42 10.83 11.73
CA ALA A 30 -6.32 9.78 10.71
C ALA A 30 -5.72 10.33 9.41
N MET A 31 -6.16 11.50 8.98
CA MET A 31 -5.63 12.21 7.81
C MET A 31 -4.17 12.63 8.02
N GLU A 32 -3.81 13.11 9.20
CA GLU A 32 -2.43 13.45 9.56
C GLU A 32 -1.53 12.22 9.52
N ARG A 33 -1.99 11.06 10.03
CA ARG A 33 -1.25 9.79 9.94
C ARG A 33 -1.00 9.36 8.49
N ILE A 34 -2.00 9.52 7.62
CA ILE A 34 -1.86 9.20 6.19
C ILE A 34 -0.88 10.17 5.51
N ASN A 35 -1.01 11.48 5.77
CA ASN A 35 -0.11 12.50 5.22
C ASN A 35 1.33 12.34 5.72
N ARG A 36 1.52 11.90 6.97
CA ARG A 36 2.83 11.53 7.51
C ARG A 36 3.43 10.34 6.78
N CYS A 37 2.65 9.30 6.48
CA CYS A 37 3.11 8.15 5.71
C CYS A 37 3.62 8.57 4.32
N ILE A 38 2.84 9.38 3.60
CA ILE A 38 3.23 9.92 2.29
C ILE A 38 4.50 10.78 2.39
N SER A 39 4.58 11.65 3.40
CA SER A 39 5.77 12.49 3.64
C SER A 39 7.03 11.67 3.88
N LEU A 40 6.94 10.62 4.71
CA LEU A 40 8.05 9.71 4.98
C LEU A 40 8.48 8.92 3.74
N MET A 41 7.51 8.44 2.95
CA MET A 41 7.81 7.76 1.68
C MET A 41 8.56 8.66 0.70
N ARG A 42 8.14 9.92 0.57
CA ARG A 42 8.79 10.91 -0.31
C ARG A 42 10.21 11.22 0.16
N HIS A 43 10.42 11.36 1.46
CA HIS A 43 11.75 11.59 2.03
C HIS A 43 12.70 10.40 1.78
N ASN A 44 12.18 9.17 1.87
CA ASN A 44 12.96 7.95 1.61
C ASN A 44 13.07 7.58 0.11
N SER A 45 12.49 8.40 -0.79
CA SER A 45 12.41 8.05 -2.22
C SER A 45 13.76 8.06 -2.95
N LEU A 46 14.74 8.76 -2.40
CA LEU A 46 16.12 8.80 -2.90
C LEU A 46 16.84 7.44 -2.78
N PHE A 47 16.35 6.54 -1.91
CA PHE A 47 16.91 5.20 -1.74
C PHE A 47 16.35 4.18 -2.73
N PHE A 48 15.38 4.56 -3.57
CA PHE A 48 14.89 3.69 -4.65
C PHE A 48 15.82 3.81 -5.85
N GLY A 49 16.93 3.08 -5.83
CA GLY A 49 17.99 3.10 -6.85
C GLY A 49 17.55 2.80 -8.31
N SER A 50 16.26 2.56 -8.56
CA SER A 50 15.68 2.49 -9.91
C SER A 50 14.18 2.85 -9.89
N HIS A 51 13.65 3.27 -11.04
CA HIS A 51 12.21 3.55 -11.20
C HIS A 51 11.34 2.31 -10.93
N ALA A 52 11.79 1.14 -11.39
CA ALA A 52 11.10 -0.13 -11.12
C ALA A 52 11.13 -0.49 -9.63
N GLY A 53 12.24 -0.25 -8.94
CA GLY A 53 12.35 -0.40 -7.50
C GLY A 53 11.41 0.53 -6.73
N ALA A 54 11.31 1.79 -7.16
CA ALA A 54 10.40 2.78 -6.58
C ALA A 54 8.94 2.34 -6.73
N SER A 55 8.54 1.86 -7.92
CA SER A 55 7.19 1.37 -8.18
C SER A 55 6.82 0.20 -7.26
N ARG A 56 7.73 -0.76 -7.06
CA ARG A 56 7.53 -1.89 -6.14
C ARG A 56 7.45 -1.43 -4.68
N ALA A 57 8.31 -0.50 -4.28
CA ALA A 57 8.29 0.04 -2.92
C ALA A 57 6.97 0.73 -2.59
N VAL A 58 6.40 1.50 -3.52
CA VAL A 58 5.09 2.14 -3.36
C VAL A 58 3.99 1.13 -3.02
N ILE A 59 3.99 -0.04 -3.66
CA ILE A 59 3.03 -1.11 -3.37
C ILE A 59 3.19 -1.60 -1.92
N TYR A 60 4.42 -1.87 -1.49
CA TYR A 60 4.70 -2.31 -0.11
C TYR A 60 4.28 -1.28 0.93
N TYR A 61 4.58 0.00 0.70
CA TYR A 61 4.18 1.07 1.62
C TYR A 61 2.66 1.26 1.69
N SER A 62 1.96 1.19 0.55
CA SER A 62 0.50 1.27 0.52
C SER A 62 -0.14 0.13 1.31
N LEU A 63 0.40 -1.09 1.16
CA LEU A 63 -0.03 -2.25 1.91
C LEU A 63 0.26 -2.11 3.42
N ALA A 64 1.47 -1.70 3.79
CA ALA A 64 1.85 -1.48 5.19
C ALA A 64 0.98 -0.42 5.88
N CYS A 65 0.65 0.67 5.19
CA CYS A 65 -0.28 1.69 5.69
C CYS A 65 -1.67 1.09 5.93
N SER A 66 -2.17 0.28 4.99
CA SER A 66 -3.47 -0.40 5.09
C SER A 66 -3.53 -1.41 6.24
N CYS A 67 -2.43 -2.14 6.50
CA CYS A 67 -2.29 -3.05 7.64
C CYS A 67 -2.26 -2.28 8.97
N SER A 68 -1.48 -1.19 9.04
CA SER A 68 -1.38 -0.36 10.24
C SER A 68 -2.73 0.28 10.63
N GLN A 69 -3.52 0.74 9.65
CA GLN A 69 -4.87 1.26 9.89
C GLN A 69 -5.83 0.20 10.43
N ARG A 70 -5.63 -1.08 10.08
CA ARG A 70 -6.45 -2.21 10.55
C ARG A 70 -5.90 -2.87 11.81
N GLY A 71 -4.77 -2.40 12.35
CA GLY A 71 -4.11 -3.02 13.51
C GLY A 71 -3.49 -4.38 13.20
N ILE A 72 -3.20 -4.69 11.93
CA ILE A 72 -2.60 -5.95 11.49
C ILE A 72 -1.09 -5.77 11.41
N ASN A 73 -0.33 -6.75 11.92
CA ASN A 73 1.12 -6.78 11.75
C ASN A 73 1.49 -7.03 10.28
N PHE A 74 2.11 -6.04 9.64
CA PHE A 74 2.51 -6.11 8.24
C PHE A 74 3.49 -7.26 7.95
N PHE A 75 4.45 -7.51 8.85
CA PHE A 75 5.49 -8.52 8.64
C PHE A 75 4.91 -9.93 8.70
N GLU A 76 4.01 -10.19 9.64
CA GLU A 76 3.30 -11.47 9.73
C GLU A 76 2.42 -11.68 8.49
N TYR A 77 1.66 -10.65 8.10
CA TYR A 77 0.78 -10.72 6.93
C TYR A 77 1.56 -11.02 5.63
N ILE A 78 2.65 -10.30 5.37
CA ILE A 78 3.44 -10.52 4.15
C ILE A 78 4.16 -11.86 4.20
N SER A 79 4.69 -12.28 5.36
CA SER A 79 5.35 -13.57 5.51
C SER A 79 4.39 -14.72 5.21
N ASP A 80 3.17 -14.66 5.75
CA ASP A 80 2.13 -15.65 5.50
C ASP A 80 1.75 -15.72 4.01
N ILE A 81 1.55 -14.58 3.34
CA ILE A 81 1.27 -14.56 1.88
C ILE A 81 2.43 -15.14 1.09
N MET A 82 3.68 -14.77 1.40
CA MET A 82 4.86 -15.25 0.68
C MET A 82 5.04 -16.76 0.85
N ASN A 83 4.80 -17.29 2.06
CA ASN A 83 4.83 -18.72 2.34
C ASN A 83 3.75 -19.47 1.55
N ARG A 84 2.52 -18.95 1.54
CA ARG A 84 1.42 -19.55 0.74
C ARG A 84 1.69 -19.47 -0.76
N ALA A 85 2.30 -18.37 -1.23
CA ALA A 85 2.68 -18.20 -2.63
C ALA A 85 3.82 -19.17 -3.04
N ALA A 86 4.75 -19.47 -2.15
CA ALA A 86 5.86 -20.40 -2.42
C ALA A 86 5.41 -21.85 -2.65
N ILE A 87 4.22 -22.22 -2.15
CA ILE A 87 3.62 -23.56 -2.37
C ILE A 87 3.03 -23.69 -3.79
N LEU A 88 2.71 -22.57 -4.44
CA LEU A 88 2.12 -22.59 -5.78
C LEU A 88 3.16 -22.98 -6.83
N PRO A 89 2.77 -23.75 -7.86
CA PRO A 89 3.68 -24.09 -8.95
C PRO A 89 4.08 -22.82 -9.72
N PRO A 90 5.29 -22.78 -10.34
CA PRO A 90 5.74 -21.62 -11.12
C PRO A 90 4.84 -21.27 -12.30
N THR A 91 4.02 -22.23 -12.76
CA THR A 91 3.05 -22.09 -13.85
C THR A 91 1.64 -21.74 -13.34
N ALA A 92 1.49 -21.36 -12.06
CA ALA A 92 0.20 -21.04 -11.48
C ALA A 92 -0.48 -19.89 -12.24
N SER A 93 -1.79 -20.05 -12.48
CA SER A 93 -2.61 -19.02 -13.10
C SER A 93 -2.83 -17.82 -12.17
N VAL A 94 -3.13 -16.65 -12.74
CA VAL A 94 -3.46 -15.43 -11.98
C VAL A 94 -4.61 -15.66 -10.98
N GLU A 95 -5.57 -16.51 -11.36
CA GLU A 95 -6.70 -16.89 -10.49
C GLU A 95 -6.25 -17.63 -9.23
N SER A 96 -5.20 -18.45 -9.33
CA SER A 96 -4.64 -19.17 -8.19
C SER A 96 -4.00 -18.21 -7.19
N HIS A 97 -3.33 -17.16 -7.68
CA HIS A 97 -2.82 -16.09 -6.82
C HIS A 97 -3.94 -15.24 -6.21
N ARG A 98 -5.04 -15.01 -6.93
CA ARG A 98 -6.18 -14.25 -6.41
C ARG A 98 -6.82 -14.92 -5.18
N LYS A 99 -6.80 -16.25 -5.11
CA LYS A 99 -7.30 -17.02 -3.94
C LYS A 99 -6.48 -16.79 -2.66
N LEU A 100 -5.26 -16.23 -2.76
CA LEU A 100 -4.44 -15.91 -1.60
C LEU A 100 -4.87 -14.63 -0.89
N LEU A 101 -5.55 -13.74 -1.60
CA LEU A 101 -6.01 -12.45 -1.07
C LEU A 101 -7.23 -12.64 -0.17
N PRO A 102 -7.39 -11.79 0.85
CA PRO A 102 -8.49 -11.88 1.82
C PRO A 102 -9.86 -11.45 1.26
N ASP A 103 -10.00 -11.20 -0.03
CA ASP A 103 -11.20 -10.65 -0.68
C ASP A 103 -12.33 -11.72 -0.87
N LYS A 104 -12.66 -12.46 0.19
CA LYS A 104 -13.82 -13.37 0.26
C LYS A 104 -14.90 -12.84 1.18
#